data_AF-A0A522F6S7-F1
#
_entry.id   AF-A0A522F6S7-F1
#
_cell.length_a   1.000
_cell.length_b   1.000
_cell.length_c   1.000
_cell.angle_alpha   90.00
_cell.angle_beta   90.00
_cell.angle_gamma   90.00
#
_symmetry.space_group_name_H-M   'P 1'
#
loop_
_entity.id
_entity.type
_entity.pdbx_description
1 polymer ?
#
loop_
_entity_poly.entity_id
_entity_poly.type
_entity_poly.pdbx_seq_one_letter_code
_entity_poly.pdbx_strand_id
1 'polypeptide(L)'
;MKSMNPLFLSVIFFILSGILTAQEAKRPFPQHTVYDKSTIMPANHSRAEMDKSVIEYYNLWKSSYVRNNCSDQKQYYVWDNEDLEENETLRSICVSEGQGYGMLITVLMAGFDKDAKTIYDGMYKFYRAHPSKRSEYLMSWSILSGCITNTKNDNQSS
;
A
#
# COMPACT_ATOMS: atom_id res chain seq x y z
N MET A 1 -42.08 -4.20 -48.51
CA MET A 1 -40.61 -4.21 -48.62
C MET A 1 -40.10 -2.82 -48.22
N LYS A 2 -39.83 -2.59 -46.93
CA LYS A 2 -39.26 -1.33 -46.41
C LYS A 2 -37.80 -1.60 -46.06
N SER A 3 -36.92 -0.90 -46.77
CA SER A 3 -35.46 -0.93 -46.64
C SER A 3 -35.04 -0.51 -45.23
N MET A 4 -34.27 -1.37 -44.57
CA MET A 4 -33.71 -1.15 -43.24
C MET A 4 -32.29 -0.57 -43.40
N ASN A 5 -32.03 0.59 -42.80
CA ASN A 5 -30.74 1.29 -42.90
C ASN A 5 -29.62 0.48 -42.22
N PRO A 6 -28.46 0.26 -42.88
CA PRO A 6 -27.37 -0.56 -42.34
C PRO A 6 -26.54 0.16 -41.26
N LEU A 7 -26.92 1.38 -40.88
CA LEU A 7 -26.15 2.25 -39.99
C LEU A 7 -26.41 2.01 -38.49
N PHE A 8 -27.35 1.11 -38.13
CA PHE A 8 -27.66 0.81 -36.74
C PHE A 8 -26.92 -0.40 -36.15
N LEU A 9 -26.12 -1.12 -36.94
CA LEU A 9 -25.32 -2.26 -36.44
C LEU A 9 -23.88 -1.90 -36.07
N SER A 10 -23.41 -0.68 -36.32
CA SER A 10 -21.99 -0.34 -36.14
C SER A 10 -21.65 0.38 -34.83
N VAL A 11 -22.63 0.64 -33.95
CA VAL A 11 -22.42 1.37 -32.67
C VAL A 11 -22.15 0.43 -31.49
N ILE A 12 -22.34 -0.89 -31.65
CA ILE A 12 -22.16 -1.87 -30.55
C ILE A 12 -20.71 -2.44 -30.49
N PHE A 13 -19.82 -2.09 -31.43
CA PHE A 13 -18.46 -2.66 -31.47
C PHE A 13 -17.33 -1.74 -30.97
N PHE A 14 -17.66 -0.56 -30.42
CA PHE A 14 -16.66 0.42 -29.93
C PHE A 14 -16.84 0.80 -28.44
N ILE A 15 -17.46 -0.06 -27.63
CA ILE A 15 -17.47 0.07 -26.15
C ILE A 15 -16.81 -1.16 -25.50
N LEU A 16 -15.72 -1.66 -26.08
CA LEU A 16 -14.97 -2.80 -25.52
C LEU A 16 -13.45 -2.61 -25.63
N SER A 17 -12.96 -1.37 -25.47
CA SER A 17 -11.52 -1.07 -25.49
C SER A 17 -11.15 -0.24 -24.28
N GLY A 18 -11.17 -0.89 -23.12
CA GLY A 18 -10.82 -0.27 -21.86
C GLY A 18 -11.05 -1.14 -20.64
N ILE A 19 -10.96 -2.47 -20.77
CA ILE A 19 -10.71 -3.27 -19.57
C ILE A 19 -9.25 -2.98 -19.24
N LEU A 20 -8.99 -2.02 -18.34
CA LEU A 20 -7.74 -1.98 -17.61
C LEU A 20 -7.66 -3.33 -16.90
N THR A 21 -6.96 -4.29 -17.49
CA THR A 21 -6.59 -5.51 -16.78
C THR A 21 -5.68 -5.05 -15.65
N ALA A 22 -6.17 -5.14 -14.41
CA ALA A 22 -5.31 -5.01 -13.25
C ALA A 22 -4.10 -5.92 -13.46
N GLN A 23 -2.89 -5.37 -13.34
CA GLN A 23 -1.68 -6.13 -13.56
C GLN A 23 -1.66 -7.32 -12.60
N GLU A 24 -1.71 -8.53 -13.14
CA GLU A 24 -1.75 -9.76 -12.36
C GLU A 24 -0.45 -9.92 -11.55
N ALA A 25 -0.58 -10.23 -10.27
CA ALA A 25 0.57 -10.44 -9.40
C ALA A 25 1.30 -11.74 -9.79
N LYS A 26 2.58 -11.65 -10.18
CA LYS A 26 3.39 -12.83 -10.53
C LYS A 26 3.74 -13.73 -9.34
N ARG A 27 3.61 -13.21 -8.13
CA ARG A 27 3.86 -13.89 -6.86
C ARG A 27 2.65 -13.65 -5.94
N PRO A 28 1.46 -14.19 -6.27
CA PRO A 28 0.26 -13.91 -5.52
C PRO A 28 0.30 -14.55 -4.14
N PHE A 29 -0.20 -13.87 -3.11
CA PHE A 29 -0.47 -14.47 -1.82
C PHE A 29 -1.52 -15.60 -1.95
N PRO A 30 -1.37 -16.73 -1.24
CA PRO A 30 -0.21 -17.15 -0.46
C PRO A 30 0.85 -17.84 -1.33
N GLN A 31 2.14 -17.61 -1.04
CA GLN A 31 3.25 -18.21 -1.80
C GLN A 31 3.70 -19.60 -1.31
N HIS A 32 3.34 -19.98 -0.07
CA HIS A 32 3.75 -21.23 0.58
C HIS A 32 5.24 -21.57 0.40
N THR A 33 6.11 -20.59 0.63
CA THR A 33 7.56 -20.72 0.50
C THR A 33 8.10 -21.91 1.29
N VAL A 34 8.91 -22.73 0.63
CA VAL A 34 9.65 -23.82 1.29
C VAL A 34 10.93 -23.24 1.88
N TYR A 35 11.00 -23.19 3.21
CA TYR A 35 12.19 -22.74 3.94
C TYR A 35 13.17 -23.89 4.16
N ASP A 36 14.29 -23.59 4.83
CA ASP A 36 15.27 -24.61 5.20
C ASP A 36 14.64 -25.77 5.99
N LYS A 37 15.15 -26.99 5.80
CA LYS A 37 14.60 -28.23 6.37
C LYS A 37 14.56 -28.23 7.90
N SER A 38 15.41 -27.44 8.58
CA SER A 38 15.38 -27.35 10.04
C SER A 38 14.35 -26.35 10.57
N THR A 39 13.64 -25.64 9.69
CA THR A 39 12.60 -24.67 10.08
C THR A 39 11.30 -25.39 10.40
N ILE A 40 10.66 -24.98 11.50
CA ILE A 40 9.34 -25.48 11.89
C ILE A 40 8.25 -24.46 11.55
N MET A 41 7.03 -24.95 11.28
CA MET A 41 5.81 -24.16 11.16
C MET A 41 4.78 -24.63 12.19
N PRO A 42 3.76 -23.82 12.54
CA PRO A 42 2.67 -24.29 13.39
C PRO A 42 2.06 -25.59 12.86
N ALA A 43 2.04 -26.63 13.69
CA ALA A 43 1.58 -27.96 13.33
C ALA A 43 0.14 -28.27 13.78
N ASN A 44 -0.44 -27.39 14.62
CA ASN A 44 -1.79 -27.52 15.17
C ASN A 44 -2.87 -26.83 14.31
N HIS A 45 -2.49 -26.24 13.18
CA HIS A 45 -3.39 -25.60 12.21
C HIS A 45 -3.04 -26.06 10.80
N SER A 46 -4.05 -26.20 9.94
CA SER A 46 -3.83 -26.40 8.51
C SER A 46 -3.26 -25.14 7.86
N ARG A 47 -2.58 -25.29 6.71
CA ARG A 47 -2.07 -24.14 5.94
C ARG A 47 -3.16 -23.16 5.55
N ALA A 48 -4.33 -23.65 5.16
CA ALA A 48 -5.46 -22.81 4.79
C ALA A 48 -6.00 -21.99 5.97
N GLU A 49 -5.99 -22.54 7.19
CA GLU A 49 -6.36 -21.78 8.40
C GLU A 49 -5.33 -20.69 8.69
N MET A 50 -4.03 -20.97 8.54
CA MET A 50 -2.99 -19.96 8.70
C MET A 50 -3.09 -18.85 7.65
N ASP A 51 -3.31 -19.19 6.37
CA ASP A 51 -3.51 -18.21 5.30
C ASP A 51 -4.72 -17.31 5.58
N LYS A 52 -5.82 -17.91 6.09
CA LYS A 52 -7.02 -17.18 6.49
C LYS A 52 -6.73 -16.21 7.65
N SER A 53 -5.97 -16.62 8.66
CA SER A 53 -5.59 -15.73 9.77
C SER A 53 -4.75 -14.54 9.28
N VAL A 54 -3.82 -14.76 8.33
CA VAL A 54 -3.03 -13.67 7.73
C VAL A 54 -3.93 -12.70 6.96
N ILE A 55 -4.88 -13.22 6.18
CA ILE A 55 -5.87 -12.39 5.44
C ILE A 55 -6.71 -11.54 6.39
N GLU A 56 -7.24 -12.13 7.46
CA GLU A 56 -8.06 -11.43 8.44
C GLU A 56 -7.28 -10.32 9.13
N TYR A 57 -6.04 -10.62 9.55
CA TYR A 57 -5.17 -9.63 10.19
C TYR A 57 -4.76 -8.52 9.23
N TYR A 58 -4.44 -8.86 7.97
CA TYR A 58 -4.12 -7.87 6.93
C TYR A 58 -5.28 -6.90 6.70
N ASN A 59 -6.51 -7.39 6.58
CA ASN A 59 -7.69 -6.54 6.38
C ASN A 59 -7.90 -5.60 7.57
N LEU A 60 -7.73 -6.11 8.79
CA LEU A 60 -7.80 -5.30 10.01
C LEU A 60 -6.71 -4.22 9.99
N TRP A 61 -5.45 -4.60 9.77
CA TRP A 61 -4.32 -3.68 9.70
C TRP A 61 -4.54 -2.60 8.62
N LYS A 62 -4.94 -2.99 7.40
CA LYS A 62 -5.17 -2.06 6.28
C LYS A 62 -6.24 -1.02 6.67
N SER A 63 -7.36 -1.47 7.23
CA SER A 63 -8.43 -0.55 7.65
C SER A 63 -8.00 0.38 8.80
N SER A 64 -7.21 -0.13 9.74
CA SER A 64 -6.79 0.60 10.94
C SER A 64 -5.68 1.61 10.65
N TYR A 65 -4.74 1.31 9.75
CA TYR A 65 -3.51 2.09 9.62
C TYR A 65 -3.28 2.71 8.25
N VAL A 66 -3.78 2.13 7.16
CA VAL A 66 -3.51 2.71 5.83
C VAL A 66 -4.41 3.92 5.61
N ARG A 67 -3.81 5.05 5.25
CA ARG A 67 -4.49 6.34 5.00
C ARG A 67 -4.03 6.95 3.69
N ASN A 68 -4.85 7.82 3.11
CA ASN A 68 -4.59 8.51 1.84
C ASN A 68 -5.04 9.98 1.82
N ASN A 69 -5.15 10.60 2.99
CA ASN A 69 -5.69 11.94 3.20
C ASN A 69 -4.63 13.05 3.20
N CYS A 70 -3.48 12.82 2.55
CA CYS A 70 -2.50 13.87 2.28
C CYS A 70 -2.83 14.65 1.00
N SER A 71 -2.11 15.76 0.77
CA SER A 71 -2.44 16.81 -0.22
C SER A 71 -2.70 16.33 -1.66
N ASP A 72 -2.23 15.14 -2.03
CA ASP A 72 -2.65 14.40 -3.22
C ASP A 72 -3.35 13.10 -2.79
N GLN A 73 -4.63 12.95 -3.15
CA GLN A 73 -5.46 11.76 -2.86
C GLN A 73 -4.89 10.45 -3.43
N LYS A 74 -3.76 10.51 -4.15
CA LYS A 74 -3.03 9.37 -4.70
C LYS A 74 -1.81 8.96 -3.87
N GLN A 75 -1.55 9.59 -2.74
CA GLN A 75 -0.50 9.20 -1.79
C GLN A 75 -1.10 8.34 -0.68
N TYR A 76 -0.39 7.29 -0.27
CA TYR A 76 -0.80 6.42 0.82
C TYR A 76 0.29 6.37 1.88
N TYR A 77 -0.09 6.27 3.15
CA TYR A 77 0.86 6.14 4.25
C TYR A 77 0.35 5.23 5.36
N VAL A 78 1.26 4.74 6.18
CA VAL A 78 0.94 4.01 7.42
C VAL A 78 0.79 5.02 8.54
N TRP A 79 -0.44 5.19 9.01
CA TRP A 79 -0.80 6.11 10.06
C TRP A 79 -0.27 5.67 11.40
N ASP A 80 0.30 6.65 12.07
CA ASP A 80 0.72 6.63 13.45
C ASP A 80 0.14 7.86 14.16
N ASN A 81 0.25 7.94 15.47
CA ASN A 81 -0.22 9.08 16.26
C ASN A 81 0.65 9.34 17.49
N GLU A 82 1.96 9.32 17.30
CA GLU A 82 2.92 9.67 18.36
C GLU A 82 2.99 11.19 18.56
N ASP A 83 2.99 11.59 19.84
CA ASP A 83 3.35 12.94 20.23
C ASP A 83 4.83 13.16 19.94
N LEU A 84 5.14 14.22 19.20
CA LEU A 84 6.50 14.75 19.21
C LEU A 84 6.74 15.45 20.55
N GLU A 85 7.99 15.46 21.01
CA GLU A 85 8.40 15.95 22.32
C GLU A 85 7.70 17.26 22.74
N GLU A 86 7.59 17.45 24.06
CA GLU A 86 6.92 18.58 24.71
C GLU A 86 7.24 19.91 23.99
N ASN A 87 6.18 20.60 23.54
CA ASN A 87 6.13 21.93 22.91
C ASN A 87 5.87 21.99 21.39
N GLU A 88 5.65 20.88 20.68
CA GLU A 88 5.19 20.93 19.28
C GLU A 88 3.65 20.82 19.17
N THR A 89 3.02 21.77 18.46
CA THR A 89 1.58 21.73 18.12
C THR A 89 1.24 20.69 17.05
N LEU A 90 2.27 19.99 16.53
CA LEU A 90 2.16 19.01 15.47
C LEU A 90 2.49 17.61 16.03
N ARG A 91 1.75 16.61 15.55
CA ARG A 91 1.94 15.20 15.94
C ARG A 91 2.57 14.43 14.77
N SER A 92 3.34 13.39 15.06
CA SER A 92 3.77 12.46 14.01
C SER A 92 2.55 11.68 13.52
N ILE A 93 2.31 11.71 12.21
CA ILE A 93 1.25 10.92 11.56
C ILE A 93 1.80 9.69 10.82
N CYS A 94 3.12 9.63 10.63
CA CYS A 94 3.81 8.54 9.95
C CYS A 94 5.29 8.60 10.26
N VAL A 95 5.92 7.45 10.52
CA VAL A 95 7.37 7.31 10.53
C VAL A 95 7.85 6.45 9.36
N SER A 96 9.06 6.70 8.88
CA SER A 96 9.64 5.99 7.74
C SER A 96 9.72 4.47 7.93
N GLU A 97 9.90 4.00 9.18
CA GLU A 97 9.86 2.59 9.55
C GLU A 97 8.48 1.97 9.23
N GLY A 98 7.42 2.57 9.77
CA GLY A 98 6.04 2.15 9.52
C GLY A 98 5.69 2.18 8.04
N GLN A 99 6.16 3.21 7.32
CA GLN A 99 5.98 3.30 5.87
C GLN A 99 6.66 2.14 5.13
N GLY A 100 7.90 1.80 5.51
CA GLY A 100 8.64 0.66 4.97
C GLY A 100 7.92 -0.67 5.20
N TYR A 101 7.41 -0.89 6.42
CA TYR A 101 6.60 -2.08 6.72
C TYR A 101 5.31 -2.11 5.89
N GLY A 102 4.62 -0.98 5.74
CA GLY A 102 3.43 -0.89 4.90
C GLY A 102 3.68 -1.30 3.45
N MET A 103 4.79 -0.85 2.87
CA MET A 103 5.20 -1.23 1.52
C MET A 103 5.47 -2.73 1.40
N LEU A 104 6.19 -3.31 2.38
CA LEU A 104 6.51 -4.74 2.41
C LEU A 104 5.24 -5.61 2.56
N ILE A 105 4.38 -5.27 3.52
CA ILE A 105 3.12 -5.99 3.76
C ILE A 105 2.25 -5.93 2.51
N THR A 106 2.10 -4.75 1.90
CA THR A 106 1.24 -4.55 0.73
C THR A 106 1.69 -5.39 -0.45
N VAL A 107 3.00 -5.44 -0.76
CA VAL A 107 3.49 -6.24 -1.89
C VAL A 107 3.36 -7.75 -1.62
N LEU A 108 3.55 -8.19 -0.38
CA LEU A 108 3.38 -9.60 0.02
C LEU A 108 1.93 -10.07 -0.09
N MET A 109 0.96 -9.16 0.06
CA MET A 109 -0.47 -9.45 -0.03
C MET A 109 -1.06 -9.26 -1.45
N ALA A 110 -0.23 -8.89 -2.42
CA ALA A 110 -0.64 -8.82 -3.82
C ALA A 110 -1.20 -10.17 -4.29
N GLY A 111 -2.23 -10.16 -5.14
CA GLY A 111 -2.97 -11.36 -5.54
C GLY A 111 -4.18 -11.65 -4.66
N PHE A 112 -4.06 -11.48 -3.34
CA PHE A 112 -5.23 -11.41 -2.45
C PHE A 112 -5.86 -10.01 -2.50
N ASP A 113 -5.07 -8.97 -2.22
CA ASP A 113 -5.55 -7.59 -2.33
C ASP A 113 -5.41 -7.10 -3.77
N LYS A 114 -6.55 -6.84 -4.42
CA LYS A 114 -6.62 -6.31 -5.78
C LYS A 114 -6.09 -4.87 -5.88
N ASP A 115 -6.11 -4.13 -4.77
CA ASP A 115 -5.61 -2.76 -4.70
C ASP A 115 -4.13 -2.69 -4.28
N ALA A 116 -3.47 -3.82 -4.04
CA ALA A 116 -2.09 -3.85 -3.54
C ALA A 116 -1.14 -2.99 -4.38
N LYS A 117 -1.25 -3.04 -5.71
CA LYS A 117 -0.44 -2.19 -6.60
C LYS A 117 -0.75 -0.70 -6.42
N THR A 118 -2.02 -0.34 -6.37
CA THR A 118 -2.45 1.06 -6.17
C THR A 118 -1.93 1.62 -4.85
N ILE A 119 -2.03 0.82 -3.78
CA ILE A 119 -1.58 1.21 -2.44
C ILE A 119 -0.06 1.30 -2.40
N TYR A 120 0.66 0.32 -2.94
CA TYR A 120 2.12 0.34 -2.99
C TYR A 120 2.64 1.54 -3.79
N ASP A 121 2.09 1.78 -4.98
CA ASP A 121 2.47 2.93 -5.82
C ASP A 121 2.17 4.25 -5.09
N GLY A 122 1.07 4.29 -4.33
CA GLY A 122 0.73 5.42 -3.47
C GLY A 122 1.69 5.62 -2.29
N MET A 123 2.12 4.54 -1.65
CA MET A 123 3.13 4.55 -0.58
C MET A 123 4.49 5.01 -1.09
N TYR A 124 4.87 4.58 -2.30
CA TYR A 124 6.07 5.04 -2.96
C TYR A 124 5.99 6.54 -3.30
N LYS A 125 4.85 7.03 -3.79
CA LYS A 125 4.65 8.48 -4.02
C LYS A 125 4.77 9.28 -2.73
N PHE A 126 4.20 8.79 -1.64
CA PHE A 126 4.33 9.42 -0.32
C PHE A 126 5.81 9.49 0.11
N TYR A 127 6.55 8.38 0.00
CA TYR A 127 8.00 8.34 0.25
C TYR A 127 8.76 9.41 -0.59
N ARG A 128 8.45 9.50 -1.90
CA ARG A 128 9.10 10.47 -2.80
C ARG A 128 8.73 11.93 -2.50
N ALA A 129 7.55 12.18 -1.95
CA ALA A 129 7.08 13.53 -1.62
C ALA A 129 7.70 14.09 -0.33
N HIS A 130 8.33 13.24 0.50
CA HIS A 130 8.84 13.65 1.80
C HIS A 130 10.33 13.28 1.98
N PRO A 131 11.24 13.88 1.19
CA PRO A 131 12.66 13.57 1.26
C PRO A 131 13.28 13.97 2.61
N SER A 132 14.31 13.23 3.04
CA SER A 132 15.16 13.63 4.16
C SER A 132 16.01 14.84 3.78
N LYS A 133 16.41 15.65 4.76
CA LYS A 133 17.35 16.76 4.57
C LYS A 133 18.73 16.28 4.12
N ARG A 134 19.11 15.04 4.48
CA ARG A 134 20.43 14.46 4.15
C ARG A 134 20.52 13.98 2.70
N SER A 135 19.41 13.55 2.11
CA SER A 135 19.39 13.00 0.75
C SER A 135 17.97 12.98 0.20
N GLU A 136 17.81 13.44 -1.04
CA GLU A 136 16.55 13.33 -1.80
C GLU A 136 16.15 11.88 -2.13
N TYR A 137 17.08 10.94 -1.97
CA TYR A 137 16.85 9.50 -2.17
C TYR A 137 16.47 8.77 -0.87
N LEU A 138 16.34 9.49 0.24
CA LEU A 138 15.85 8.94 1.51
C LEU A 138 14.59 9.70 1.91
N MET A 139 13.73 9.08 2.69
CA MET A 139 12.55 9.73 3.26
C MET A 139 12.89 10.30 4.64
N SER A 140 12.29 11.42 4.99
CA SER A 140 12.38 11.92 6.36
C SER A 140 11.85 10.88 7.34
N TRP A 141 12.49 10.79 8.51
CA TRP A 141 12.16 9.77 9.50
C TRP A 141 10.73 9.91 10.04
N SER A 142 10.16 11.11 10.07
CA SER A 142 8.80 11.40 10.55
C SER A 142 8.09 12.43 9.66
N ILE A 143 6.79 12.23 9.45
CA ILE A 143 5.88 13.16 8.76
C ILE A 143 4.84 13.64 9.77
N LEU A 144 4.62 14.95 9.82
CA LEU A 144 3.78 15.58 10.83
C LEU A 144 2.35 15.77 10.34
N SER A 145 1.45 16.03 11.28
CA SER A 145 0.06 16.42 11.01
C SER A 145 0.01 17.56 9.99
N GLY A 146 -0.93 17.45 9.05
CA GLY A 146 -0.95 18.32 7.85
C GLY A 146 -0.05 17.84 6.71
N CYS A 147 0.56 16.66 6.83
CA CYS A 147 1.47 16.06 5.84
C CYS A 147 2.70 16.92 5.60
N ILE A 148 3.30 17.39 6.70
CA ILE A 148 4.47 18.25 6.70
C ILE A 148 5.70 17.37 6.91
N THR A 149 6.66 17.40 5.99
CA THR A 149 7.94 16.70 6.17
C THR A 149 8.67 17.25 7.40
N ASN A 150 8.98 16.39 8.37
CA ASN A 150 9.82 16.82 9.49
C ASN A 150 11.25 16.99 8.99
N THR A 151 11.81 18.20 9.09
CA THR A 151 13.21 18.46 8.71
C THR A 151 14.12 18.62 9.93
N LYS A 152 13.56 18.52 11.13
CA LYS A 152 14.28 18.58 12.40
C LYS A 152 14.69 17.15 12.78
N ASN A 153 15.88 17.03 13.37
CA ASN A 153 16.36 15.79 13.98
C ASN A 153 16.42 14.55 13.05
N ASP A 154 16.87 14.70 11.80
CA ASP A 154 17.25 13.57 10.91
C ASP A 154 18.35 12.63 11.50
N ASN A 155 18.76 12.85 12.75
CA ASN A 155 19.68 12.03 13.54
C ASN A 155 18.96 10.96 14.38
N GLN A 156 17.61 10.97 14.44
CA GLN A 156 16.81 9.98 15.17
C GLN A 156 16.29 8.84 14.27
N SER A 157 16.77 8.73 13.03
CA SER A 157 16.65 7.46 12.31
C SER A 157 17.54 6.45 13.03
N SER A 158 16.88 5.44 13.62
CA SER A 158 17.42 4.38 14.47
C SER A 158 18.81 3.87 14.08
#